data_AF-A0A7R8ZEC2-F1
#
_entry.id   AF-A0A7R8ZEC2-F1
#
_cell.length_a   1.000
_cell.length_b   1.000
_cell.length_c   1.000
_cell.angle_alpha   90.00
_cell.angle_beta   90.00
_cell.angle_gamma   90.00
#
_symmetry.space_group_name_H-M   'P 1'
#
loop_
_entity.id
_entity.type
_entity.pdbx_description
1 polymer ?
#
loop_
_entity_poly.entity_id
_entity_poly.type
_entity_poly.pdbx_seq_one_letter_code
_entity_poly.pdbx_strand_id
1 'polypeptide(L)'
;MIQVCHFLMAGQVKSVKPCLKQLQQSIQTIMQPSWPSDESVSGPNVGDMFIWMPKEHLYVLVYLVTVMHSMQAGYMDKAQKYTDKALMQIEKLK
;
A
#
# COMPACT_ATOMS: atom_id res chain seq x y z
N MET A 1 6.66 0.95 0.61
CA MET A 1 6.42 -0.47 0.30
C MET A 1 7.62 -1.34 0.61
N ILE A 2 8.77 -1.13 -0.05
CA ILE A 2 9.97 -1.98 0.08
C ILE A 2 10.41 -2.21 1.53
N GLN A 3 10.50 -1.16 2.34
CA GLN A 3 10.87 -1.28 3.77
C GLN A 3 9.88 -2.13 4.58
N VAL A 4 8.58 -2.01 4.29
CA VAL A 4 7.53 -2.80 4.96
C VAL A 4 7.66 -4.27 4.58
N CYS A 5 7.85 -4.56 3.28
CA CYS A 5 8.09 -5.91 2.80
C CYS A 5 9.37 -6.52 3.38
N HIS A 6 10.46 -5.74 3.47
CA HIS A 6 11.73 -6.19 4.06
C HIS A 6 11.55 -6.64 5.51
N PHE A 7 10.93 -5.82 6.35
CA PHE A 7 10.68 -6.18 7.75
C PHE A 7 9.68 -7.32 7.90
N LEU A 8 8.64 -7.40 7.06
CA LEU A 8 7.68 -8.51 7.06
C LEU A 8 8.32 -9.84 6.66
N MET A 9 9.16 -9.86 5.63
CA MET A 9 9.89 -11.06 5.21
C MET A 9 10.89 -11.50 6.28
N ALA A 10 11.49 -10.55 7.00
CA ALA A 10 12.36 -10.83 8.14
C ALA A 10 11.61 -11.19 9.44
N GLY A 11 10.27 -11.25 9.42
CA GLY A 11 9.44 -11.56 10.60
C GLY A 11 9.49 -10.49 11.71
N GLN A 12 9.98 -9.29 11.42
CA GLN A 12 10.17 -8.21 12.40
C GLN A 12 8.89 -7.40 12.63
N VAL A 13 7.81 -8.06 13.05
CA VAL A 13 6.45 -7.51 13.17
C VAL A 13 6.38 -6.19 13.96
N LYS A 14 7.24 -6.01 14.98
CA LYS A 14 7.32 -4.78 15.78
C LYS A 14 7.89 -3.60 14.99
N SER A 15 8.94 -3.83 14.20
CA SER A 15 9.59 -2.84 13.33
C SER A 15 8.73 -2.46 12.13
N VAL A 16 7.85 -3.37 11.68
CA VAL A 16 6.92 -3.12 10.58
C VAL A 16 5.92 -2.00 10.89
N LYS A 17 5.46 -1.90 12.15
CA LYS A 17 4.35 -1.02 12.55
C LYS A 17 4.53 0.46 12.16
N PRO A 18 5.65 1.16 12.46
CA PRO A 18 5.84 2.55 12.05
C PRO A 18 5.89 2.72 10.53
N CYS A 19 6.61 1.84 9.83
CA CYS A 19 6.73 1.89 8.38
C CYS A 19 5.38 1.65 7.68
N LEU A 20 4.57 0.72 8.21
CA LEU A 20 3.23 0.43 7.70
C LEU A 20 2.28 1.63 7.89
N LYS A 21 2.34 2.30 9.06
CA LYS A 21 1.54 3.50 9.32
C LYS A 21 1.89 4.63 8.34
N GLN A 22 3.19 4.89 8.16
CA GLN A 22 3.66 5.90 7.22
C GLN A 22 3.23 5.57 5.79
N LEU A 23 3.32 4.30 5.38
CA LEU A 23 2.86 3.85 4.07
C LEU A 23 1.37 4.09 3.88
N GLN A 24 0.53 3.70 4.85
CA GLN A 24 -0.92 3.91 4.78
C GLN A 24 -1.28 5.39 4.69
N GLN A 25 -0.59 6.26 5.45
CA GLN A 25 -0.78 7.71 5.37
C GLN A 25 -0.39 8.27 4.00
N SER A 26 0.79 7.89 3.50
CA SER A 26 1.29 8.33 2.19
C SER A 26 0.32 7.95 1.06
N ILE A 27 -0.24 6.75 1.15
CA ILE A 27 -1.20 6.23 0.16
C ILE A 27 -2.51 7.00 0.22
N GLN A 28 -3.02 7.32 1.41
CA GLN A 28 -4.20 8.16 1.54
C GLN A 28 -3.98 9.55 0.91
N THR A 29 -2.80 10.13 1.06
CA THR A 29 -2.44 11.42 0.45
C THR A 29 -2.49 11.36 -1.08
N ILE A 30 -1.85 10.35 -1.70
CA ILE A 30 -1.80 10.27 -3.17
C ILE A 30 -3.13 9.82 -3.79
N MET A 31 -4.03 9.22 -3.01
CA MET A 31 -5.38 8.87 -3.45
C MET A 31 -6.38 10.02 -3.33
N GLN A 32 -5.98 11.19 -2.77
CA GLN A 32 -6.89 12.33 -2.71
C GLN A 32 -7.25 12.82 -4.12
N PRO A 33 -8.50 13.27 -4.35
CA PRO A 33 -8.90 13.83 -5.64
C PRO A 33 -8.07 15.05 -6.07
N SER A 34 -7.49 15.75 -5.11
CA SER A 34 -6.59 16.89 -5.31
C SER A 34 -5.16 16.50 -5.68
N TRP A 35 -4.83 15.20 -5.64
CA TRP A 35 -3.51 14.73 -6.07
C TRP A 35 -3.39 14.85 -7.59
N PRO A 36 -2.24 15.31 -8.11
CA PRO A 36 -2.05 15.46 -9.55
C PRO A 36 -2.24 14.12 -10.29
N SER A 37 -2.70 14.16 -11.54
CA SER A 37 -2.82 12.94 -12.36
C SER A 37 -1.44 12.32 -12.60
N ASP A 38 -1.40 11.01 -12.82
CA ASP A 38 -0.15 10.29 -13.09
C ASP A 38 0.64 10.93 -14.27
N GLU A 39 -0.06 11.43 -15.29
CA GLU A 39 0.55 12.17 -16.42
C GLU A 39 1.18 13.52 -16.02
N SER A 40 0.64 14.19 -15.01
CA SER A 40 1.21 15.45 -14.50
C SER A 40 2.36 15.23 -13.52
N VAL A 41 2.45 14.04 -12.94
CA VAL A 41 3.53 13.61 -12.05
C VAL A 41 4.73 13.13 -12.86
N SER A 42 4.48 12.37 -13.93
CA SER A 42 5.51 11.90 -14.86
C SER A 42 5.81 12.96 -15.92
N GLY A 43 6.67 13.93 -15.57
CA GLY A 43 7.12 14.95 -16.51
C GLY A 43 7.91 14.38 -17.70
N PRO A 44 8.21 15.19 -18.74
CA PRO A 44 8.90 14.74 -19.94
C PRO A 44 10.38 14.39 -19.71
N ASN A 45 10.96 14.75 -18.56
CA ASN A 45 12.35 14.44 -18.24
C ASN A 45 12.47 13.08 -17.57
N VAL A 46 13.47 12.29 -17.97
CA VAL A 46 13.88 11.04 -17.30
C VAL A 46 14.43 11.41 -15.91
N GLY A 47 13.53 11.51 -14.93
CA GLY A 47 13.84 11.99 -13.57
C GLY A 47 12.65 12.65 -12.87
N ASP A 48 11.66 13.12 -13.63
CA ASP A 48 10.43 13.70 -13.10
C ASP A 48 9.49 12.57 -12.63
N MET A 49 9.72 12.10 -11.41
CA MET A 49 8.92 11.14 -10.63
C MET A 49 8.63 9.78 -11.31
N PHE A 50 9.26 8.74 -10.77
CA PHE A 50 8.98 7.35 -11.14
C PHE A 50 7.65 6.87 -10.54
N ILE A 51 6.69 6.56 -11.43
CA ILE A 51 5.45 5.88 -11.07
C ILE A 51 5.71 4.38 -11.11
N TRP A 52 5.90 3.77 -9.95
CA TRP A 52 6.18 2.33 -9.85
C TRP A 52 5.00 1.47 -10.28
N MET A 53 3.79 1.93 -10.00
CA MET A 53 2.53 1.22 -10.21
C MET A 53 1.36 2.22 -10.17
N PRO A 54 0.27 2.02 -10.94
CA PRO A 54 -0.92 2.86 -10.83
C PRO A 54 -1.44 2.92 -9.39
N LYS A 55 -1.90 4.09 -8.96
CA LYS A 55 -2.32 4.35 -7.57
C LYS A 55 -3.36 3.35 -7.04
N GLU A 56 -4.25 2.87 -7.89
CA GLU A 56 -5.30 1.93 -7.52
C GLU A 56 -4.74 0.52 -7.24
N HIS A 57 -3.78 0.07 -8.05
CA HIS A 57 -3.08 -1.19 -7.84
C HIS A 57 -2.18 -1.12 -6.60
N LEU A 58 -1.52 0.02 -6.39
CA LEU A 58 -0.72 0.28 -5.20
C LEU A 58 -1.58 0.24 -3.93
N TYR A 59 -2.83 0.71 -4.00
CA TYR A 59 -3.76 0.66 -2.88
C TYR A 59 -4.15 -0.77 -2.49
N VAL A 60 -4.43 -1.64 -3.47
CA VAL A 60 -4.64 -3.08 -3.23
C VAL A 60 -3.43 -3.69 -2.54
N LEU A 61 -2.23 -3.39 -3.02
CA LEU A 61 -1.00 -3.94 -2.47
C LEU A 61 -0.79 -3.54 -1.00
N VAL A 62 -1.14 -2.31 -0.61
CA VAL A 62 -1.09 -1.86 0.79
C VAL A 62 -2.04 -2.64 1.68
N TYR A 63 -3.23 -2.98 1.16
CA TYR A 63 -4.15 -3.86 1.89
C TYR A 63 -3.56 -5.24 2.10
N LEU A 64 -2.98 -5.86 1.07
CA LEU A 64 -2.33 -7.17 1.18
C LEU A 64 -1.18 -7.18 2.19
N VAL A 65 -0.32 -6.15 2.16
CA VAL A 65 0.76 -5.98 3.14
C VAL A 65 0.21 -5.81 4.57
N THR A 66 -0.94 -5.12 4.72
CA THR A 66 -1.63 -4.98 6.01
C THR A 66 -2.23 -6.31 6.49
N VAL A 67 -2.74 -7.15 5.59
CA VAL A 67 -3.19 -8.52 5.89
C VAL A 67 -2.03 -9.35 6.40
N MET A 68 -0.91 -9.38 5.67
CA MET A 68 0.30 -10.13 6.08
C MET A 68 0.80 -9.70 7.46
N HIS A 69 0.86 -8.38 7.72
CA HIS A 69 1.23 -7.86 9.04
C HIS A 69 0.28 -8.32 10.14
N SER A 70 -1.03 -8.26 9.88
CA SER A 70 -2.06 -8.66 10.83
C SER A 70 -2.00 -10.15 11.13
N MET A 71 -1.79 -10.99 10.12
CA MET A 71 -1.60 -12.44 10.29
C MET A 71 -0.35 -12.76 11.11
N GLN A 72 0.80 -12.15 10.79
CA GLN A 72 2.03 -12.36 11.55
C GLN A 72 1.93 -11.87 13.00
N ALA A 73 1.10 -10.86 13.26
CA ALA A 73 0.82 -10.36 14.60
C ALA A 73 -0.26 -11.15 15.36
N GLY A 74 -0.88 -12.17 14.73
CA GLY A 74 -1.97 -12.96 15.31
C GLY A 74 -3.35 -12.29 15.32
N TYR A 75 -3.52 -11.15 14.63
CA TYR A 75 -4.78 -10.41 14.54
C TYR A 75 -5.65 -10.92 13.38
N MET A 76 -6.19 -12.14 13.52
CA MET A 76 -6.91 -12.83 12.44
C MET A 76 -8.19 -12.11 11.98
N ASP A 77 -9.00 -11.58 12.89
CA ASP A 77 -10.21 -10.81 12.52
C ASP A 77 -9.85 -9.56 11.71
N LYS A 78 -8.74 -8.92 12.08
CA LYS A 78 -8.23 -7.74 11.38
C LYS A 78 -7.69 -8.11 10.01
N ALA A 79 -6.97 -9.23 9.91
CA ALA A 79 -6.50 -9.77 8.63
C ALA A 79 -7.68 -10.01 7.69
N GLN A 80 -8.72 -10.72 8.14
CA GLN A 80 -9.91 -10.99 7.35
C GLN A 80 -10.57 -9.70 6.84
N LYS A 81 -10.78 -8.71 7.73
CA LYS A 81 -11.35 -7.42 7.35
C LYS A 81 -10.58 -6.70 6.24
N TYR A 82 -9.25 -6.78 6.26
CA TYR A 82 -8.43 -6.16 5.21
C TYR A 82 -8.37 -7.00 3.93
N THR A 83 -8.53 -8.33 4.02
CA THR A 83 -8.75 -9.20 2.86
C THR A 83 -10.02 -8.81 2.13
N ASP A 84 -11.14 -8.65 2.83
CA ASP A 84 -12.41 -8.25 2.23
C ASP A 84 -12.29 -6.89 1.53
N LYS A 85 -11.56 -5.94 2.15
CA LYS A 85 -11.26 -4.64 1.53
C LYS A 85 -10.41 -4.76 0.27
N ALA A 86 -9.39 -5.61 0.27
CA ALA A 86 -8.56 -5.84 -0.90
C ALA A 86 -9.40 -6.41 -2.06
N LEU A 87 -10.25 -7.40 -1.77
CA LEU A 87 -11.14 -8.01 -2.75
C LEU A 87 -12.10 -6.98 -3.36
N MET A 88 -12.77 -6.17 -2.53
CA MET A 88 -13.64 -5.10 -3.01
C MET A 88 -12.91 -4.08 -3.90
N GLN A 89 -11.63 -3.80 -3.65
CA GLN A 89 -10.85 -2.92 -4.52
C GLN A 89 -10.47 -3.61 -5.82
N ILE A 90 -10.09 -4.89 -5.78
CA ILE A 90 -9.78 -5.69 -6.98
C ILE A 90 -11.00 -5.77 -7.91
N GLU A 91 -12.20 -5.93 -7.37
CA GLU A 91 -13.43 -5.95 -8.17
C GLU A 91 -13.69 -4.64 -8.92
N LYS A 92 -13.22 -3.50 -8.39
CA LYS A 92 -13.32 -2.19 -9.06
C LYS A 92 -12.26 -1.98 -10.15
N LEU A 93 -11.24 -2.83 -10.21
CA LEU A 93 -10.19 -2.79 -11.22
C LEU A 93 -10.50 -3.66 -12.44
N LYS A 94 -11.56 -4.46 -12.39
CA LYS A 94 -12.09 -5.22 -13.53
C LYS A 94 -12.90 -4.33 -14.45
#